data_AF-A0A8B9J5H0-F1
#
_entry.id   AF-A0A8B9J5H0-F1
#
_cell.length_a   1.000
_cell.length_b   1.000
_cell.length_c   1.000
_cell.angle_alpha   90.00
_cell.angle_beta   90.00
_cell.angle_gamma   90.00
#
_symmetry.space_group_name_H-M   'P 1'
#
loop_
_entity.id
_entity.type
_entity.pdbx_description
1 polymer ?
#
loop_
_entity_poly.entity_id
_entity_poly.type
_entity_poly.pdbx_seq_one_letter_code
_entity_poly.pdbx_strand_id
1 'polypeptide(L)'
;MTRCVGDEVCNRQLVPFVQSCSETQCEGSSCRLATRSFFTGLPQNTAEMLMFCQCEEADQDCRDVQNILQSSSCSANQTPWNCLEMLESCSAERLCRQTFEGFLSKCFGSEEASFSGYSTRELLHLIDADFFRSGDKECRKAFVATMGSPLQSPCTCHGLHHENSYRCNMLKQAVQNRTQFRLNGFRREVHSTQPHGFKPEQSRVRFSGEMILHFRVAFGPPCMIFSE
;
A
#
# COMPACT_ATOMS: atom_id res chain seq x y z
N MET A 1 1.02 3.51 12.63
CA MET A 1 0.09 2.42 13.03
C MET A 1 -0.68 2.68 14.31
N THR A 2 -0.06 3.25 15.35
CA THR A 2 -0.72 3.58 16.63
C THR A 2 -2.04 4.36 16.46
N ARG A 3 -2.09 5.32 15.54
CA ARG A 3 -3.33 6.06 15.21
C ARG A 3 -4.45 5.16 14.67
N CYS A 4 -4.12 4.18 13.82
CA CYS A 4 -5.11 3.25 13.27
C CYS A 4 -5.64 2.30 14.33
N VAL A 5 -4.76 1.78 15.20
CA VAL A 5 -5.16 0.87 16.29
C VAL A 5 -6.05 1.58 17.31
N GLY A 6 -5.81 2.88 17.56
CA GLY A 6 -6.64 3.70 18.44
C GLY A 6 -7.95 4.21 17.82
N ASP A 7 -8.11 4.11 16.50
CA ASP A 7 -9.33 4.49 15.78
C ASP A 7 -10.23 3.27 15.59
N GLU A 8 -11.49 3.35 16.03
CA GLU A 8 -12.42 2.20 16.01
C GLU A 8 -12.62 1.65 14.60
N VAL A 9 -12.80 2.53 13.61
CA VAL A 9 -13.06 2.15 12.22
C VAL A 9 -11.81 1.50 11.61
N CYS A 10 -10.65 2.13 11.76
CA CYS A 10 -9.40 1.61 11.21
C CYS A 10 -9.01 0.29 11.85
N ASN A 11 -9.09 0.19 13.19
CA ASN A 11 -8.78 -1.03 13.91
C ASN A 11 -9.71 -2.19 13.52
N ARG A 12 -11.01 -1.93 13.37
CA ARG A 12 -11.97 -2.95 12.91
C ARG A 12 -11.62 -3.50 11.52
N GLN A 13 -11.12 -2.66 10.61
CA GLN A 13 -10.68 -3.09 9.28
C GLN A 13 -9.31 -3.78 9.31
N LEU A 14 -8.42 -3.37 10.22
CA LEU A 14 -7.04 -3.86 10.32
C LEU A 14 -6.97 -5.34 10.73
N VAL A 15 -7.81 -5.74 11.68
CA VAL A 15 -7.80 -7.11 12.26
C VAL A 15 -7.94 -8.22 11.20
N PRO A 16 -8.98 -8.24 10.35
CA PRO A 16 -9.13 -9.30 9.35
C PRO A 16 -8.01 -9.30 8.29
N PHE A 17 -7.46 -8.12 7.99
CA PHE A 17 -6.31 -8.00 7.09
C PHE A 17 -5.06 -8.68 7.66
N VAL A 18 -4.70 -8.35 8.90
CA VAL A 18 -3.54 -8.95 9.57
C VAL A 18 -3.72 -10.47 9.68
N GLN A 19 -4.90 -10.94 10.08
CA GLN A 19 -5.19 -12.38 10.18
C GLN A 19 -4.97 -13.08 8.83
N SER A 20 -5.49 -12.51 7.74
CA SER A 20 -5.41 -13.15 6.42
C SER A 20 -4.01 -13.12 5.78
N CYS A 21 -3.15 -12.19 6.18
CA CYS A 21 -1.85 -11.95 5.51
C CYS A 21 -0.62 -12.28 6.36
N SER A 22 -0.76 -12.49 7.67
CA SER A 22 0.38 -12.73 8.58
C SER A 22 0.59 -14.21 8.94
N GLU A 23 -0.26 -15.10 8.44
CA GLU A 23 -0.11 -16.54 8.68
C GLU A 23 1.09 -17.10 7.89
N THR A 24 1.83 -18.03 8.52
CA THR A 24 2.98 -18.72 7.88
C THR A 24 2.60 -19.48 6.61
N GLN A 25 1.32 -19.84 6.48
CA GLN A 25 0.73 -20.46 5.28
C GLN A 25 -0.45 -19.65 4.78
N CYS A 26 -0.29 -18.33 4.64
CA CYS A 26 -1.40 -17.52 4.19
C CYS A 26 -1.79 -17.82 2.73
N GLU A 27 -3.09 -17.80 2.45
CA GLU A 27 -3.65 -18.02 1.13
C GLU A 27 -3.64 -16.70 0.34
N GLY A 28 -2.96 -16.66 -0.81
CA GLY A 28 -2.74 -15.43 -1.57
C GLY A 28 -4.03 -14.72 -2.00
N SER A 29 -5.08 -15.46 -2.37
CA SER A 29 -6.40 -14.88 -2.74
C SER A 29 -7.08 -14.22 -1.54
N SER A 30 -7.15 -14.92 -0.41
CA SER A 30 -7.76 -14.42 0.82
C SER A 30 -7.02 -13.19 1.35
N CYS A 31 -5.69 -13.20 1.36
CA CYS A 31 -4.91 -12.01 1.74
C CYS A 31 -5.16 -10.82 0.79
N ARG A 32 -5.21 -11.04 -0.54
CA ARG A 32 -5.54 -9.96 -1.49
C ARG A 32 -6.94 -9.38 -1.25
N LEU A 33 -7.94 -10.23 -1.04
CA LEU A 33 -9.32 -9.80 -0.75
C LEU A 33 -9.39 -9.01 0.56
N ALA A 34 -8.73 -9.49 1.61
CA ALA A 34 -8.67 -8.79 2.90
C ALA A 34 -7.93 -7.44 2.78
N THR A 35 -6.84 -7.39 2.00
CA THR A 35 -6.12 -6.15 1.68
C THR A 35 -7.03 -5.16 0.96
N ARG A 36 -7.76 -5.60 -0.06
CA ARG A 36 -8.71 -4.75 -0.78
C ARG A 36 -9.79 -4.22 0.15
N SER A 37 -10.39 -5.09 0.97
CA SER A 37 -11.41 -4.71 1.95
C SER A 37 -10.89 -3.70 2.96
N PHE A 38 -9.65 -3.87 3.43
CA PHE A 38 -9.01 -2.95 4.35
C PHE A 38 -8.91 -1.55 3.74
N PHE A 39 -8.24 -1.39 2.58
CA PHE A 39 -8.04 -0.06 2.00
C PHE A 39 -9.32 0.59 1.49
N THR A 40 -10.31 -0.19 1.02
CA THR A 40 -11.61 0.36 0.59
C THR A 40 -12.52 0.73 1.77
N GLY A 41 -12.35 0.08 2.92
CA GLY A 41 -13.10 0.36 4.15
C GLY A 41 -12.56 1.54 4.97
N LEU A 42 -11.39 2.08 4.63
CA LEU A 42 -10.78 3.20 5.33
C LEU A 42 -11.19 4.56 4.76
N PRO A 43 -11.26 5.61 5.59
CA PRO A 43 -11.25 6.98 5.10
C PRO A 43 -10.01 7.24 4.23
N GLN A 44 -10.18 7.98 3.13
CA GLN A 44 -9.12 8.22 2.14
C GLN A 44 -7.82 8.73 2.77
N ASN A 45 -7.91 9.71 3.67
CA ASN A 45 -6.72 10.27 4.34
C ASN A 45 -5.98 9.23 5.18
N THR A 46 -6.71 8.32 5.83
CA THR A 46 -6.13 7.23 6.63
C THR A 46 -5.45 6.20 5.73
N ALA A 47 -6.09 5.81 4.62
CA ALA A 47 -5.52 4.90 3.64
C ALA A 47 -4.23 5.47 3.02
N GLU A 48 -4.23 6.74 2.61
CA GLU A 48 -3.04 7.41 2.07
C GLU A 48 -1.91 7.50 3.11
N MET A 49 -2.24 7.84 4.36
CA MET A 49 -1.25 7.92 5.44
C MET A 49 -0.58 6.56 5.71
N LEU A 50 -1.36 5.48 5.70
CA LEU A 50 -0.83 4.12 5.89
C LEU A 50 -0.03 3.63 4.69
N MET A 51 -0.44 4.00 3.46
CA MET A 51 0.24 3.55 2.24
C MET A 51 1.54 4.28 1.95
N PHE A 52 1.59 5.58 2.25
CA PHE A 52 2.73 6.43 1.90
C PHE A 52 3.58 6.80 3.13
N CYS A 53 3.40 6.10 4.24
CA CYS A 53 4.27 6.29 5.40
C CYS A 53 5.73 5.92 5.04
N GLN A 54 6.66 6.68 5.61
CA GLN A 54 8.08 6.38 5.59
C GLN A 54 8.49 6.02 7.02
N CYS A 55 9.31 4.98 7.15
CA CYS A 55 9.88 4.55 8.41
C CYS A 55 11.35 4.95 8.45
N GLU A 56 11.82 5.42 9.61
CA GLU A 56 13.26 5.65 9.82
C GLU A 56 14.01 4.32 9.87
N GLU A 57 15.29 4.32 9.46
CA GLU A 57 16.12 3.10 9.48
C GLU A 57 16.36 2.53 10.88
N ALA A 58 16.19 3.33 11.94
CA ALA A 58 16.28 2.86 13.32
C ALA A 58 14.97 2.24 13.84
N ASP A 59 13.82 2.58 13.24
CA ASP A 59 12.48 2.19 13.72
C ASP A 59 12.05 0.82 13.15
N GLN A 60 12.47 -0.25 13.81
CA GLN A 60 12.15 -1.62 13.40
C GLN A 60 10.65 -1.92 13.47
N ASP A 61 9.94 -1.41 14.48
CA ASP A 61 8.51 -1.66 14.64
C ASP A 61 7.72 -1.01 13.50
N CYS A 62 8.07 0.22 13.09
CA CYS A 62 7.48 0.85 11.92
C CYS A 62 7.72 0.02 10.66
N ARG A 63 8.96 -0.45 10.44
CA ARG A 63 9.30 -1.27 9.28
C ARG A 63 8.56 -2.60 9.25
N ASP A 64 8.40 -3.26 10.38
CA ASP A 64 7.70 -4.54 10.43
C ASP A 64 6.24 -4.36 10.03
N VAL A 65 5.58 -3.30 10.52
CA VAL A 65 4.20 -3.05 10.12
C VAL A 65 4.08 -2.51 8.70
N GLN A 66 5.04 -1.69 8.26
CA GLN A 66 5.15 -1.29 6.86
C GLN A 66 5.27 -2.55 5.98
N ASN A 67 6.13 -3.50 6.33
CA ASN A 67 6.27 -4.76 5.63
C ASN A 67 4.96 -5.55 5.58
N ILE A 68 4.18 -5.61 6.67
CA ILE A 68 2.85 -6.26 6.67
C ILE A 68 1.89 -5.56 5.70
N LEU A 69 1.80 -4.23 5.77
CA LEU A 69 0.94 -3.42 4.88
C LEU A 69 1.36 -3.55 3.41
N GLN A 70 2.65 -3.73 3.18
CA GLN A 70 3.25 -3.84 1.86
C GLN A 70 3.28 -5.29 1.34
N SER A 71 3.23 -6.28 2.23
CA SER A 71 3.09 -7.70 1.94
C SER A 71 1.63 -8.02 1.65
N SER A 72 1.04 -7.31 0.69
CA SER A 72 -0.28 -7.64 0.13
C SER A 72 -0.32 -9.00 -0.58
N SER A 73 0.76 -9.78 -0.50
CA SER A 73 0.81 -11.17 -0.91
C SER A 73 1.61 -12.05 0.06
N CYS A 74 1.13 -13.27 0.19
CA CYS A 74 1.76 -14.40 0.85
C CYS A 74 3.02 -14.82 0.10
N SER A 75 4.15 -14.20 0.42
CA SER A 75 5.41 -14.31 -0.35
C SER A 75 6.23 -15.56 -0.03
N ALA A 76 5.88 -16.34 1.00
CA ALA A 76 6.74 -17.39 1.53
C ALA A 76 6.97 -18.57 0.56
N ASN A 77 6.08 -18.82 -0.42
CA ASN A 77 6.12 -20.05 -1.24
C ASN A 77 5.75 -19.86 -2.72
N GLN A 78 5.76 -18.63 -3.26
CA GLN A 78 5.40 -18.41 -4.66
C GLN A 78 6.64 -18.41 -5.55
N THR A 79 6.58 -19.15 -6.66
CA THR A 79 7.61 -19.06 -7.71
C THR A 79 7.72 -17.59 -8.14
N PRO A 80 8.93 -17.01 -8.18
CA PRO A 80 9.09 -15.62 -8.57
C PRO A 80 8.66 -15.45 -10.02
N TRP A 81 7.51 -14.82 -10.22
CA TRP A 81 7.03 -14.35 -11.51
C TRP A 81 7.54 -12.95 -11.83
N ASN A 82 7.60 -12.63 -13.11
CA ASN A 82 8.04 -11.31 -13.56
C ASN A 82 6.89 -10.30 -13.57
N CYS A 83 7.22 -9.00 -13.55
CA CYS A 83 6.17 -7.98 -13.46
C CYS A 83 5.27 -7.90 -14.70
N LEU A 84 5.70 -8.44 -15.86
CA LEU A 84 4.83 -8.52 -17.03
C LEU A 84 3.79 -9.66 -16.88
N GLU A 85 4.17 -10.80 -16.27
CA GLU A 85 3.22 -11.88 -15.91
C GLU A 85 2.20 -11.40 -14.86
N MET A 86 2.66 -10.61 -13.88
CA MET A 86 1.77 -9.94 -12.92
C MET A 86 0.74 -9.05 -13.64
N LEU A 87 1.17 -8.32 -14.67
CA LEU A 87 0.27 -7.50 -15.47
C LEU A 87 -0.73 -8.35 -16.26
N GLU A 88 -0.30 -9.46 -16.85
CA GLU A 88 -1.18 -10.39 -17.57
C GLU A 88 -2.25 -10.99 -16.64
N SER A 89 -1.87 -11.35 -15.42
CA SER A 89 -2.81 -11.78 -14.38
C SER A 89 -3.82 -10.67 -14.04
N CYS A 90 -3.38 -9.42 -13.94
CA CYS A 90 -4.27 -8.27 -13.76
C CYS A 90 -5.22 -8.09 -14.95
N SER A 91 -4.74 -8.24 -16.18
CA SER A 91 -5.54 -8.10 -17.41
C SER A 91 -6.67 -9.11 -17.51
N ALA A 92 -6.46 -10.32 -16.97
CA ALA A 92 -7.47 -11.36 -16.91
C ALA A 92 -8.58 -11.04 -15.88
N GLU A 93 -8.29 -10.24 -14.86
CA GLU A 93 -9.25 -9.80 -13.84
C GLU A 93 -9.87 -8.45 -14.23
N ARG A 94 -11.16 -8.44 -14.61
CA ARG A 94 -11.87 -7.21 -15.03
C ARG A 94 -11.68 -6.03 -14.08
N LEU A 95 -11.80 -6.26 -12.77
CA LEU A 95 -11.66 -5.23 -11.77
C LEU A 95 -10.22 -4.70 -11.70
N CYS A 96 -9.22 -5.58 -11.77
CA CYS A 96 -7.83 -5.16 -11.77
C CYS A 96 -7.50 -4.32 -13.01
N ARG A 97 -7.97 -4.75 -14.20
CA ARG A 97 -7.82 -3.99 -15.44
C ARG A 97 -8.40 -2.58 -15.33
N GLN A 98 -9.62 -2.44 -14.84
CA GLN A 98 -10.27 -1.13 -14.65
C GLN A 98 -9.51 -0.25 -13.65
N THR A 99 -9.02 -0.83 -12.56
CA THR A 99 -8.21 -0.14 -11.57
C THR A 99 -6.86 0.32 -12.16
N PHE A 100 -6.23 -0.49 -13.01
CA PHE A 100 -4.98 -0.13 -13.69
C PHE A 100 -5.18 1.01 -14.69
N GLU A 101 -6.22 0.94 -15.52
CA GLU A 101 -6.58 2.03 -16.45
C GLU A 101 -6.86 3.34 -15.69
N GLY A 102 -7.59 3.26 -14.57
CA GLY A 102 -7.83 4.41 -13.70
C GLY A 102 -6.55 4.97 -13.09
N PHE A 103 -5.64 4.12 -12.63
CA PHE A 103 -4.32 4.52 -12.14
C PHE A 103 -3.52 5.26 -13.21
N LEU A 104 -3.42 4.70 -14.41
CA LEU A 104 -2.69 5.33 -15.52
C LEU A 104 -3.32 6.67 -15.91
N SER A 105 -4.65 6.74 -16.00
CA SER A 105 -5.38 7.97 -16.26
C SER A 105 -5.05 9.10 -15.28
N LYS A 106 -5.09 8.80 -13.98
CA LYS A 106 -4.92 9.82 -12.93
C LYS A 106 -3.46 10.18 -12.68
N CYS A 107 -2.53 9.25 -12.89
CA CYS A 107 -1.12 9.45 -12.55
C CYS A 107 -0.22 9.83 -13.73
N PHE A 108 -0.60 9.48 -14.97
CA PHE A 108 0.22 9.69 -16.18
C PHE A 108 -0.59 10.33 -17.32
N GLY A 109 -1.91 10.17 -17.32
CA GLY A 109 -2.79 10.65 -18.39
C GLY A 109 -3.03 12.17 -18.39
N SER A 110 -3.40 12.67 -19.57
CA SER A 110 -4.16 13.92 -19.72
C SER A 110 -5.64 13.66 -19.36
N GLU A 111 -6.37 14.68 -18.92
CA GLU A 111 -7.79 14.56 -18.50
C GLU A 111 -8.70 13.99 -19.60
N GLU A 112 -8.27 14.02 -20.87
CA GLU A 112 -9.03 13.60 -22.05
C GLU A 112 -8.69 12.19 -22.58
N ALA A 113 -7.76 11.46 -21.95
CA ALA A 113 -7.33 10.17 -22.46
C ALA A 113 -8.36 9.05 -22.16
N SER A 114 -9.05 8.57 -23.19
CA SER A 114 -9.81 7.32 -23.11
C SER A 114 -8.91 6.12 -23.38
N PHE A 115 -8.81 5.22 -22.41
CA PHE A 115 -8.03 3.97 -22.52
C PHE A 115 -8.88 2.80 -23.03
N SER A 116 -10.13 3.04 -23.41
CA SER A 116 -11.04 2.02 -23.91
C SER A 116 -10.50 1.39 -25.20
N GLY A 117 -10.19 0.10 -25.15
CA GLY A 117 -9.78 -0.69 -26.33
C GLY A 117 -8.27 -0.93 -26.44
N TYR A 118 -7.44 -0.31 -25.61
CA TYR A 118 -6.02 -0.66 -25.51
C TYR A 118 -5.84 -1.95 -24.70
N SER A 119 -4.94 -2.81 -25.16
CA SER A 119 -4.43 -3.91 -24.36
C SER A 119 -3.61 -3.36 -23.19
N THR A 120 -3.57 -4.10 -22.08
CA THR A 120 -2.79 -3.70 -20.91
C THR A 120 -1.29 -3.58 -21.20
N ARG A 121 -0.80 -4.30 -22.22
CA ARG A 121 0.61 -4.20 -22.68
C ARG A 121 0.86 -2.91 -23.45
N GLU A 122 -0.10 -2.42 -24.24
CA GLU A 122 0.00 -1.12 -24.92
C GLU A 122 -0.05 0.05 -23.93
N LEU A 123 -0.83 -0.10 -22.86
CA LEU A 123 -0.90 0.89 -21.78
C LEU A 123 0.43 1.13 -21.06
N LEU A 124 1.39 0.19 -21.15
CA LEU A 124 2.74 0.39 -20.60
C LEU A 124 3.49 1.56 -21.24
N HIS A 125 3.16 1.93 -22.48
CA HIS A 125 3.77 3.09 -23.16
C HIS A 125 3.40 4.42 -22.52
N LEU A 126 2.36 4.45 -21.67
CA LEU A 126 1.94 5.65 -20.94
C LEU A 126 2.74 5.87 -19.66
N ILE A 127 3.46 4.84 -19.20
CA ILE A 127 4.27 4.95 -18.00
C ILE A 127 5.56 5.68 -18.36
N ASP A 128 5.54 6.97 -18.08
CA ASP A 128 6.68 7.86 -18.24
C ASP A 128 6.92 8.58 -16.91
N ALA A 129 8.15 8.45 -16.40
CA ALA A 129 8.54 9.04 -15.12
C ALA A 129 8.45 10.57 -15.14
N ASP A 130 8.65 11.20 -16.31
CA ASP A 130 8.62 12.65 -16.46
C ASP A 130 7.20 13.22 -16.31
N PHE A 131 6.17 12.40 -16.59
CA PHE A 131 4.77 12.78 -16.48
C PHE A 131 4.09 12.29 -15.21
N PHE A 132 4.85 11.69 -14.28
CA PHE A 132 4.28 11.07 -13.09
C PHE A 132 3.79 12.11 -12.06
N ARG A 133 2.48 12.17 -11.85
CA ARG A 133 1.81 13.16 -10.97
C ARG A 133 1.65 12.66 -9.53
N SER A 134 2.73 12.23 -8.88
CA SER A 134 2.67 11.61 -7.54
C SER A 134 2.10 12.50 -6.43
N GLY A 135 2.18 13.83 -6.60
CA GLY A 135 1.61 14.82 -5.69
C GLY A 135 0.11 15.07 -5.88
N ASP A 136 -0.50 14.57 -6.96
CA ASP A 136 -1.92 14.74 -7.22
C ASP A 136 -2.78 13.85 -6.31
N LYS A 137 -3.89 14.40 -5.82
CA LYS A 137 -4.78 13.69 -4.89
C LYS A 137 -5.52 12.53 -5.57
N GLU A 138 -5.97 12.73 -6.81
CA GLU A 138 -6.67 11.68 -7.55
C GLU A 138 -5.69 10.57 -7.98
N CYS A 139 -4.43 10.91 -8.28
CA CYS A 139 -3.38 9.93 -8.49
C CYS A 139 -3.13 9.08 -7.22
N ARG A 140 -2.95 9.71 -6.05
CA ARG A 140 -2.79 8.98 -4.78
C ARG A 140 -3.96 8.07 -4.48
N LYS A 141 -5.18 8.54 -4.69
CA LYS A 141 -6.40 7.75 -4.54
C LYS A 141 -6.45 6.57 -5.50
N ALA A 142 -6.08 6.79 -6.76
CA ALA A 142 -6.03 5.72 -7.75
C ALA A 142 -4.95 4.67 -7.41
N PHE A 143 -3.80 5.10 -6.89
CA PHE A 143 -2.76 4.19 -6.42
C PHE A 143 -3.25 3.33 -5.25
N VAL A 144 -3.86 3.94 -4.22
CA VAL A 144 -4.45 3.21 -3.08
C VAL A 144 -5.50 2.20 -3.56
N ALA A 145 -6.29 2.53 -4.58
CA ALA A 145 -7.29 1.62 -5.15
C ALA A 145 -6.68 0.35 -5.80
N THR A 146 -5.38 0.36 -6.13
CA THR A 146 -4.67 -0.84 -6.64
C THR A 146 -4.38 -1.87 -5.54
N MET A 147 -4.55 -1.52 -4.27
CA MET A 147 -4.28 -2.42 -3.14
C MET A 147 -5.19 -3.64 -3.13
N GLY A 148 -4.59 -4.81 -2.90
CA GLY A 148 -5.28 -6.10 -2.97
C GLY A 148 -5.59 -6.57 -4.39
N SER A 149 -4.97 -5.98 -5.41
CA SER A 149 -4.97 -6.49 -6.78
C SER A 149 -3.66 -7.23 -7.11
N PRO A 150 -3.62 -8.05 -8.18
CA PRO A 150 -2.38 -8.64 -8.69
C PRO A 150 -1.22 -7.62 -8.83
N LEU A 151 -1.49 -6.36 -9.21
CA LEU A 151 -0.48 -5.31 -9.40
C LEU A 151 0.40 -5.04 -8.17
N GLN A 152 -0.12 -5.30 -6.97
CA GLN A 152 0.57 -5.07 -5.71
C GLN A 152 1.28 -6.34 -5.20
N SER A 153 1.28 -7.42 -5.98
CA SER A 153 2.01 -8.63 -5.66
C SER A 153 3.48 -8.45 -6.03
N PRO A 154 4.44 -8.81 -5.17
CA PRO A 154 5.87 -8.75 -5.47
C PRO A 154 6.20 -9.46 -6.78
N CYS A 155 7.06 -8.84 -7.57
CA CYS A 155 7.51 -9.36 -8.85
C CYS A 155 8.98 -8.98 -9.10
N THR A 156 9.64 -9.74 -9.97
CA THR A 156 11.01 -9.47 -10.41
C THR A 156 11.06 -9.03 -11.87
N CYS A 157 12.16 -8.39 -12.27
CA CYS A 157 12.46 -8.12 -13.68
C CYS A 157 13.78 -8.79 -14.11
N HIS A 158 14.35 -9.64 -13.25
CA HIS A 158 15.55 -10.40 -13.56
C HIS A 158 15.28 -11.45 -14.64
N GLY A 159 16.26 -11.70 -15.50
CA GLY A 159 16.16 -12.70 -16.58
C GLY A 159 15.42 -12.23 -17.84
N LEU A 160 14.87 -11.00 -17.86
CA LEU A 160 14.30 -10.40 -19.07
C LEU A 160 15.38 -9.70 -19.90
N HIS A 161 15.29 -9.82 -21.23
CA HIS A 161 16.21 -9.20 -22.18
C HIS A 161 15.61 -7.94 -22.84
N HIS A 162 16.47 -6.97 -23.15
CA HIS A 162 16.17 -5.76 -23.94
C HIS A 162 14.89 -5.02 -23.49
N GLU A 163 13.97 -4.79 -24.44
CA GLU A 163 12.77 -3.98 -24.28
C GLU A 163 11.84 -4.49 -23.17
N ASN A 164 11.76 -5.81 -22.98
CA ASN A 164 10.94 -6.39 -21.91
C ASN A 164 11.52 -6.07 -20.53
N SER A 165 12.85 -5.99 -20.40
CA SER A 165 13.50 -5.59 -19.14
C SER A 165 13.17 -4.14 -18.79
N TYR A 166 13.27 -3.23 -19.77
CA TYR A 166 12.92 -1.82 -19.57
C TYR A 166 11.46 -1.65 -19.16
N ARG A 167 10.52 -2.22 -19.93
CA ARG A 167 9.08 -2.16 -19.65
C ARG A 167 8.71 -2.75 -18.29
N CYS A 168 9.32 -3.88 -17.94
CA CYS A 168 9.12 -4.50 -16.63
C CYS A 168 9.55 -3.58 -15.49
N ASN A 169 10.74 -2.96 -15.59
CA ASN A 169 11.25 -2.06 -14.57
C ASN A 169 10.38 -0.79 -14.44
N MET A 170 9.94 -0.21 -15.57
CA MET A 170 9.01 0.93 -15.55
C MET A 170 7.70 0.59 -14.85
N LEU A 171 7.10 -0.56 -15.19
CA LEU A 171 5.90 -1.04 -14.52
C LEU A 171 6.14 -1.23 -13.02
N LYS A 172 7.22 -1.93 -12.64
CA LYS A 172 7.59 -2.18 -11.25
C LYS A 172 7.74 -0.87 -10.47
N GLN A 173 8.41 0.13 -11.05
CA GLN A 173 8.56 1.44 -10.43
C GLN A 173 7.19 2.11 -10.25
N ALA A 174 6.36 2.17 -11.29
CA ALA A 174 5.09 2.87 -11.24
C ALA A 174 4.10 2.28 -10.21
N VAL A 175 4.01 0.94 -10.13
CA VAL A 175 2.98 0.31 -9.28
C VAL A 175 3.50 -0.15 -7.91
N GLN A 176 4.80 -0.31 -7.71
CA GLN A 176 5.36 -0.82 -6.44
C GLN A 176 6.25 0.19 -5.70
N ASN A 177 6.75 1.23 -6.35
CA ASN A 177 7.62 2.21 -5.69
C ASN A 177 6.82 3.30 -4.97
N ARG A 178 6.56 3.07 -3.69
CA ARG A 178 5.77 3.98 -2.85
C ARG A 178 6.52 5.26 -2.44
N THR A 179 7.85 5.28 -2.53
CA THR A 179 8.66 6.44 -2.08
C THR A 179 8.49 7.67 -2.96
N GLN A 180 7.97 7.48 -4.19
CA GLN A 180 7.71 8.57 -5.12
C GLN A 180 6.50 9.42 -4.70
N PHE A 181 5.60 8.89 -3.86
CA PHE A 181 4.44 9.61 -3.36
C PHE A 181 4.81 10.44 -2.13
N ARG A 182 4.65 11.77 -2.25
CA ARG A 182 4.82 12.70 -1.13
C ARG A 182 3.46 13.27 -0.72
N LEU A 183 3.13 13.15 0.55
CA LEU A 183 1.98 13.86 1.14
C LEU A 183 2.37 15.32 1.36
N ASN A 184 1.93 16.23 0.49
CA ASN A 184 2.13 17.66 0.71
C ASN A 184 1.23 18.15 1.88
N GLY A 185 1.85 18.37 3.05
CA GLY A 185 1.47 19.30 4.12
C GLY A 185 0.00 19.38 4.57
N PHE A 186 -0.35 18.69 5.65
CA PHE A 186 -1.44 19.14 6.54
C PHE A 186 -1.04 20.49 7.15
N ARG A 187 -1.80 21.55 6.84
CA ARG A 187 -1.57 22.93 7.30
C ARG A 187 -1.74 23.00 8.82
N ARG A 188 -0.74 23.53 9.54
CA ARG A 188 -0.72 23.71 11.00
C ARG A 188 -1.76 24.78 11.40
N GLU A 189 -2.72 24.43 12.23
CA GLU A 189 -3.31 25.40 13.18
C GLU A 189 -2.73 25.10 14.55
N VAL A 190 -1.82 25.97 15.00
CA VAL A 190 -1.21 25.92 16.33
C VAL A 190 -2.20 26.56 17.30
N HIS A 191 -2.81 25.77 18.17
CA HIS A 191 -3.24 26.27 19.48
C HIS A 191 -2.38 25.60 20.55
N SER A 192 -1.60 26.46 21.21
CA SER A 192 -0.61 26.15 22.22
C SER A 192 -1.29 25.84 23.54
N THR A 193 -1.07 24.63 24.08
CA THR A 193 -1.08 24.43 25.54
C THR A 193 -0.12 23.30 25.92
N GLN A 194 0.69 23.57 26.93
CA GLN A 194 1.85 22.80 27.42
C GLN A 194 1.51 21.49 28.15
N PRO A 195 2.52 20.63 28.43
CA PRO A 195 2.34 19.21 28.73
C PRO A 195 2.28 18.90 30.23
N HIS A 196 1.38 17.99 30.62
CA HIS A 196 1.47 17.28 31.89
C HIS A 196 1.87 15.82 31.63
N GLY A 197 2.91 15.36 32.32
CA GLY A 197 3.52 14.05 32.14
C GLY A 197 2.60 12.88 32.49
N PHE A 198 2.72 11.77 31.74
CA PHE A 198 2.02 10.52 32.01
C PHE A 198 2.96 9.31 31.92
N LYS A 199 2.81 8.42 32.89
CA LYS A 199 3.53 7.15 33.07
C LYS A 199 3.11 6.12 32.00
N PRO A 200 3.97 5.13 31.69
CA PRO A 200 3.66 4.09 30.71
C PRO A 200 2.64 3.09 31.27
N GLU A 201 1.57 2.81 30.51
CA GLU A 201 0.56 1.79 30.84
C GLU A 201 0.47 0.73 29.73
N GLN A 202 0.40 -0.53 30.14
CA GLN A 202 0.53 -1.71 29.29
C GLN A 202 -0.86 -2.11 28.76
N SER A 203 -1.14 -1.87 27.48
CA SER A 203 -2.47 -2.16 26.90
C SER A 203 -2.59 -3.60 26.40
N ARG A 204 -3.53 -4.35 26.98
CA ARG A 204 -3.88 -5.74 26.59
C ARG A 204 -5.06 -5.69 25.63
N VAL A 205 -4.88 -6.13 24.38
CA VAL A 205 -5.99 -6.29 23.43
C VAL A 205 -6.62 -7.67 23.65
N ARG A 206 -7.91 -7.73 23.98
CA ARG A 206 -8.69 -8.99 24.03
C ARG A 206 -9.46 -9.14 22.72
N PHE A 207 -9.14 -10.20 21.97
CA PHE A 207 -9.95 -10.67 20.85
C PHE A 207 -10.96 -11.71 21.38
N SER A 208 -12.23 -11.53 21.06
CA SER A 208 -13.28 -12.51 21.33
C SER A 208 -13.11 -13.69 20.36
N GLY A 209 -12.57 -14.81 20.85
CA GLY A 209 -12.44 -16.09 20.12
C GLY A 209 -11.00 -16.48 19.84
N GLU A 210 -10.37 -17.15 20.80
CA GLU A 210 -9.20 -18.06 20.73
C GLU A 210 -8.00 -17.80 19.80
N MET A 211 -7.65 -16.54 19.48
CA MET A 211 -6.29 -16.24 19.00
C MET A 211 -5.72 -14.98 19.66
N ILE A 212 -4.92 -15.18 20.70
CA ILE A 212 -4.15 -14.11 21.35
C ILE A 212 -2.87 -13.93 20.52
N LEU A 213 -2.91 -13.05 19.51
CA LEU A 213 -1.69 -12.51 18.93
C LEU A 213 -1.06 -11.55 19.94
N HIS A 214 0.06 -11.94 20.54
CA HIS A 214 0.90 -11.06 21.32
C HIS A 214 1.59 -10.06 20.38
N PHE A 215 0.89 -9.00 19.99
CA PHE A 215 1.58 -7.80 19.54
C PHE A 215 2.27 -7.21 20.75
N ARG A 216 3.61 -7.33 20.81
CA ARG A 216 4.38 -6.37 21.60
C ARG A 216 4.19 -5.04 20.90
N VAL A 217 3.23 -4.24 21.38
CA VAL A 217 3.17 -2.82 21.10
C VAL A 217 4.38 -2.23 21.83
N ALA A 218 5.53 -2.22 21.15
CA ALA A 218 6.64 -1.41 21.58
C ALA A 218 6.19 0.04 21.50
N PHE A 219 6.21 0.71 22.66
CA PHE A 219 6.00 2.15 22.75
C PHE A 219 7.23 2.85 22.18
N GLY A 220 7.36 2.84 20.86
CA GLY A 220 8.18 3.76 20.08
C GLY A 220 7.30 4.92 19.59
N PRO A 221 7.88 6.07 19.22
CA PRO A 221 7.09 7.19 18.71
C PRO A 221 6.21 6.70 17.56
N PRO A 222 4.94 7.11 17.50
CA PRO A 222 4.09 6.81 16.34
C PRO A 222 4.80 7.34 15.09
N CYS A 223 4.45 6.82 13.92
CA CYS A 223 4.67 7.49 12.63
C CYS A 223 4.33 9.00 12.77
N MET A 224 5.33 9.80 13.14
CA MET A 224 5.38 11.21 13.53
C MET A 224 6.75 11.43 14.20
N ILE A 225 7.75 11.76 13.39
CA ILE A 225 8.86 12.63 13.85
C ILE A 225 8.86 13.84 12.92
N PHE A 226 8.28 14.94 13.40
CA PHE A 226 8.81 16.26 13.14
C PHE A 226 9.71 16.60 14.33
N SER A 227 10.97 16.92 14.08
CA SER A 227 11.96 17.50 15.00
C SER A 227 12.92 18.30 14.12
N GLU A 228 13.29 19.56 14.34
CA GLU A 228 13.05 20.57 15.39
C GLU A 228 12.44 21.85 14.77
#